data_AF-A0A6J4XQQ0-F1
#
_entry.id   AF-A0A6J4XQQ0-F1
#
_cell.length_a   1.000
_cell.length_b   1.000
_cell.length_c   1.000
_cell.angle_alpha   90.00
_cell.angle_beta   90.00
_cell.angle_gamma   90.00
#
_symmetry.space_group_name_H-M   'P 1'
#
loop_
_entity.id
_entity.type
_entity.pdbx_description
1 polymer ?
#
loop_
_entity_poly.entity_id
_entity_poly.type
_entity_poly.pdbx_seq_one_letter_code
_entity_poly.pdbx_strand_id
1 'polypeptide(L)'
;MATIYPFRQPATPLQGANAIHGPSRFLDQPFSAPHNSAPNHTFNLMGGFRCQGLETRLRQCEAAAREKFFQAVEALPDMELEGWFSRQLENKIIPALTRIGFDESFARMLFQTAASSWQRMGPLTNKCIRFDPDLIRNLNAIREEVVSKAGSKSDTPWIILPRVYYYLKEDQSAYLLCYLKYLASEPASEFRRILTRVIIEFVGNYALKYRSSTVSGCRMDSALFYGYAAMFWKNLKNPPPGFEDDLIFNHCLRWIKLFHCRCTDLNADMTQNIRQMEAYRQKVMLLEDPFPSTDNDEPDLGRLFVTLRHGGPGTEAAIDFMGNWLHSSRKDSAGRSLSALLPAALNKLFHTIKIKLPIESPEVQKSVRKFLLGLRDNFASDGIDKSGLSIKSPEQFRFVVRRVLGLVDGMTASLA
;
A
#
# COMPACT_ATOMS: atom_id res chain seq x y z
N MET A 1 -28.15 -0.56 -34.45
CA MET A 1 -28.48 0.67 -33.70
C MET A 1 -29.33 0.25 -32.52
N ALA A 2 -28.72 0.08 -31.34
CA ALA A 2 -29.36 -0.51 -30.17
C ALA A 2 -29.81 0.61 -29.22
N THR A 3 -31.11 0.64 -28.96
CA THR A 3 -31.83 1.63 -28.17
C THR A 3 -31.70 1.33 -26.67
N ILE A 4 -31.37 2.36 -25.89
CA ILE A 4 -31.26 2.37 -24.43
C ILE A 4 -32.66 2.37 -23.82
N TYR A 5 -32.96 1.44 -22.91
CA TYR A 5 -34.18 1.45 -22.10
C TYR A 5 -34.01 2.31 -20.84
N PRO A 6 -34.93 3.23 -20.51
CA PRO A 6 -34.92 3.93 -19.24
C PRO A 6 -35.69 3.16 -18.16
N PHE A 7 -35.10 3.09 -16.96
CA PHE A 7 -35.69 2.55 -15.75
C PHE A 7 -36.88 3.43 -15.29
N ARG A 8 -38.07 2.83 -15.17
CA ARG A 8 -39.26 3.40 -14.49
C ARG A 8 -39.28 2.96 -13.03
N GLN A 9 -39.40 3.92 -12.11
CA GLN A 9 -39.82 3.67 -10.72
C GLN A 9 -41.34 3.46 -10.66
N PRO A 10 -41.86 2.64 -9.73
CA PRO A 10 -43.27 2.69 -9.37
C PRO A 10 -43.48 3.65 -8.20
N ALA A 11 -44.37 4.62 -8.42
CA ALA A 11 -45.03 5.41 -7.38
C ALA A 11 -46.38 4.78 -7.02
N THR A 12 -46.80 4.90 -5.75
CA THR A 12 -48.17 5.19 -5.24
C THR A 12 -48.28 4.77 -3.76
N PRO A 13 -49.29 5.24 -2.98
CA PRO A 13 -49.81 6.61 -2.86
C PRO A 13 -49.91 7.09 -1.38
N LEU A 14 -50.11 8.40 -1.20
CA LEU A 14 -50.44 9.07 0.07
C LEU A 14 -51.96 9.26 0.22
N GLN A 15 -52.50 9.03 1.43
CA GLN A 15 -53.65 9.67 2.09
C GLN A 15 -53.40 9.47 3.61
N GLY A 16 -53.16 10.48 4.46
CA GLY A 16 -54.07 11.52 4.98
C GLY A 16 -54.71 11.01 6.30
N ALA A 17 -54.79 11.67 7.45
CA ALA A 17 -54.52 13.04 7.89
C ALA A 17 -54.58 13.09 9.45
N ASN A 18 -54.25 14.27 10.00
CA ASN A 18 -54.66 14.85 11.30
C ASN A 18 -53.57 15.13 12.37
N ALA A 19 -53.21 16.42 12.35
CA ALA A 19 -52.59 17.30 13.31
C ALA A 19 -53.07 17.20 14.78
N ILE A 20 -52.25 17.72 15.73
CA ILE A 20 -52.47 19.02 16.42
C ILE A 20 -51.45 19.21 17.59
N HIS A 21 -51.00 20.47 17.77
CA HIS A 21 -50.30 21.11 18.92
C HIS A 21 -48.76 21.05 19.07
N GLY A 22 -48.09 22.19 18.80
CA GLY A 22 -46.93 22.69 19.59
C GLY A 22 -47.41 23.67 20.68
N PRO A 23 -46.62 24.64 21.19
CA PRO A 23 -45.15 24.85 21.19
C PRO A 23 -44.58 25.31 22.57
N SER A 24 -43.24 25.42 22.72
CA SER A 24 -42.46 26.39 23.57
C SER A 24 -41.03 25.87 23.83
N ARG A 25 -39.94 26.54 23.41
CA ARG A 25 -39.29 27.81 23.86
C ARG A 25 -38.32 27.65 25.06
N PHE A 26 -37.05 28.01 24.80
CA PHE A 26 -36.03 28.66 25.64
C PHE A 26 -35.52 27.99 26.94
N LEU A 27 -34.19 27.79 27.05
CA LEU A 27 -33.30 28.66 27.87
C LEU A 27 -31.81 28.25 27.80
N ASP A 28 -30.99 29.28 27.96
CA ASP A 28 -29.53 29.36 27.97
C ASP A 28 -28.85 28.91 29.30
N GLN A 29 -27.59 28.43 29.16
CA GLN A 29 -26.42 28.62 30.06
C GLN A 29 -26.36 27.98 31.49
N PRO A 30 -25.21 27.97 32.22
CA PRO A 30 -23.77 27.88 31.86
C PRO A 30 -22.89 26.92 32.76
N PHE A 31 -21.62 26.75 32.34
CA PHE A 31 -20.35 26.42 33.05
C PHE A 31 -20.30 25.69 34.42
N SER A 32 -19.50 24.61 34.52
CA SER A 32 -18.17 24.58 35.19
C SER A 32 -17.62 23.15 35.38
N ALA A 33 -16.31 22.99 35.20
CA ALA A 33 -15.51 21.77 35.41
C ALA A 33 -15.26 21.48 36.92
N PRO A 34 -14.61 20.35 37.29
CA PRO A 34 -13.15 20.40 37.33
C PRO A 34 -12.40 19.12 36.90
N HIS A 35 -11.19 19.38 36.43
CA HIS A 35 -9.95 18.59 36.53
C HIS A 35 -10.04 17.15 37.05
N ASN A 36 -9.60 16.21 36.21
CA ASN A 36 -8.68 15.17 36.65
C ASN A 36 -7.59 14.92 35.61
N SER A 37 -6.38 14.98 36.12
CA SER A 37 -5.06 14.78 35.51
C SER A 37 -5.00 13.58 34.56
N ALA A 38 -4.80 13.88 33.28
CA ALA A 38 -4.26 12.93 32.31
C ALA A 38 -2.73 12.81 32.52
N PRO A 39 -2.15 11.60 32.48
CA PRO A 39 -0.70 11.46 32.47
C PRO A 39 -0.16 11.97 31.13
N ASN A 40 0.70 12.99 31.19
CA ASN A 40 1.53 13.42 30.07
C ASN A 40 2.47 12.28 29.66
N HIS A 41 2.02 11.41 28.76
CA HIS A 41 2.91 10.66 27.88
C HIS A 41 3.14 11.49 26.62
N THR A 42 3.94 12.54 26.77
CA THR A 42 4.61 13.18 25.64
C THR A 42 5.56 12.14 25.06
N PHE A 43 5.13 11.47 24.00
CA PHE A 43 5.99 10.64 23.17
C PHE A 43 7.04 11.56 22.55
N ASN A 44 8.23 11.60 23.15
CA ASN A 44 9.42 12.26 22.61
C ASN A 44 9.84 11.55 21.30
N LEU A 45 9.26 11.97 20.17
CA LEU A 45 9.64 11.50 18.83
C LEU A 45 10.90 12.19 18.27
N MET A 46 11.59 13.04 19.05
CA MET A 46 12.67 13.91 18.53
C MET A 46 14.03 13.79 19.24
N GLY A 47 14.27 12.70 20.00
CA GLY A 47 15.46 12.61 20.86
C GLY A 47 16.58 11.61 20.50
N GLY A 48 16.32 10.51 19.78
CA GLY A 48 17.26 9.37 19.78
C GLY A 48 17.47 8.58 18.48
N PHE A 49 16.88 8.98 17.36
CA PHE A 49 16.86 8.17 16.13
C PHE A 49 17.91 8.52 15.08
N ARG A 50 18.94 9.32 15.41
CA ARG A 50 19.79 9.98 14.39
C ARG A 50 20.66 9.07 13.52
N CYS A 51 20.73 7.74 13.75
CA CYS A 51 21.56 6.85 12.93
C CYS A 51 20.91 5.53 12.49
N GLN A 52 19.58 5.36 12.56
CA GLN A 52 18.95 4.11 12.09
C GLN A 52 18.50 4.23 10.63
N GLY A 53 18.99 3.33 9.77
CA GLY A 53 18.59 3.26 8.35
C GLY A 53 17.08 3.09 8.18
N LEU A 54 16.53 3.53 7.04
CA LEU A 54 15.08 3.46 6.77
C LEU A 54 14.48 2.07 7.01
N GLU A 55 15.19 1.02 6.59
CA GLU A 55 14.74 -0.36 6.73
C GLU A 55 14.52 -0.75 8.21
N THR A 56 15.39 -0.30 9.12
CA THR A 56 15.23 -0.52 10.57
C THR A 56 13.99 0.19 11.09
N ARG A 57 13.76 1.43 10.67
CA ARG A 57 12.55 2.20 11.04
C ARG A 57 11.28 1.53 10.54
N LEU A 58 11.28 1.03 9.30
CA LEU A 58 10.15 0.26 8.76
C LEU A 58 9.88 -1.01 9.56
N ARG A 59 10.94 -1.75 9.97
CA ARG A 59 10.80 -2.93 10.84
C ARG A 59 10.19 -2.59 12.20
N GLN A 60 10.58 -1.46 12.80
CA GLN A 60 10.00 -1.00 14.07
C GLN A 60 8.53 -0.62 13.92
N CYS A 61 8.16 0.08 12.84
CA CYS A 61 6.76 0.41 12.56
C CYS A 61 5.91 -0.85 12.34
N GLU A 62 6.44 -1.83 11.60
CA GLU A 62 5.81 -3.13 11.42
C GLU A 62 5.63 -3.85 12.75
N ALA A 63 6.68 -3.94 13.57
CA ALA A 63 6.62 -4.62 14.87
C ALA A 63 5.61 -3.97 15.81
N ALA A 64 5.60 -2.64 15.90
CA ALA A 64 4.65 -1.89 16.72
C ALA A 64 3.19 -2.10 16.25
N ALA A 65 2.96 -2.10 14.93
CA ALA A 65 1.63 -2.39 14.39
C ALA A 65 1.20 -3.85 14.65
N ARG A 66 2.12 -4.80 14.53
CA ARG A 66 1.86 -6.23 14.82
C ARG A 66 1.56 -6.47 16.29
N GLU A 67 2.29 -5.84 17.19
CA GLU A 67 2.05 -5.93 18.64
C GLU A 67 0.63 -5.46 18.98
N LYS A 68 0.23 -4.27 18.51
CA LYS A 68 -1.12 -3.74 18.71
C LYS A 68 -2.19 -4.60 18.05
N PHE A 69 -1.88 -5.19 16.90
CA PHE A 69 -2.76 -6.17 16.25
C PHE A 69 -2.98 -7.40 17.15
N PHE A 70 -1.92 -8.03 17.66
CA PHE A 70 -2.04 -9.20 18.53
C PHE A 70 -2.77 -8.88 19.84
N GLN A 71 -2.47 -7.74 20.47
CA GLN A 71 -3.20 -7.27 21.65
C GLN A 71 -4.71 -7.10 21.37
N ALA A 72 -5.07 -6.59 20.19
CA ALA A 72 -6.47 -6.46 19.79
C ALA A 72 -7.14 -7.81 19.51
N VAL A 73 -6.40 -8.77 18.95
CA VAL A 73 -6.90 -10.12 18.62
C VAL A 73 -7.06 -11.01 19.84
N GLU A 74 -6.14 -10.98 20.80
CA GLU A 74 -6.25 -11.72 22.07
C GLU A 74 -7.54 -11.39 22.83
N ALA A 75 -8.06 -10.19 22.62
CA ALA A 75 -9.28 -9.71 23.24
C ALA A 75 -10.57 -10.09 22.48
N LEU A 76 -10.46 -10.78 21.34
CA LEU A 76 -11.60 -11.27 20.55
C LEU A 76 -11.98 -12.69 21.00
N PRO A 77 -13.28 -13.05 20.98
CA PRO A 77 -13.69 -14.42 21.21
C PRO A 77 -13.14 -15.33 20.10
N ASP A 78 -12.62 -16.49 20.47
CA ASP A 78 -12.27 -17.51 19.50
C ASP A 78 -13.55 -18.02 18.85
N MET A 79 -13.61 -17.95 17.52
CA MET A 79 -14.75 -18.39 16.75
C MET A 79 -14.36 -19.62 15.95
N GLU A 80 -14.98 -20.74 16.29
CA GLU A 80 -14.76 -22.00 15.59
C GLU A 80 -15.24 -21.92 14.14
N LEU A 81 -14.36 -22.33 13.23
CA LEU A 81 -14.71 -22.51 11.83
C LEU A 81 -15.12 -23.96 11.59
N GLU A 82 -16.28 -24.18 10.96
CA GLU A 82 -16.72 -25.51 10.56
C GLU A 82 -15.63 -26.28 9.78
N GLY A 83 -15.48 -27.58 10.07
CA GLY A 83 -14.35 -28.37 9.59
C GLY A 83 -14.18 -28.48 8.07
N TRP A 84 -15.22 -28.26 7.26
CA TRP A 84 -15.06 -28.19 5.80
C TRP A 84 -14.47 -26.85 5.36
N PHE A 85 -14.92 -25.74 5.97
CA PHE A 85 -14.49 -24.39 5.61
C PHE A 85 -13.10 -24.12 6.16
N SER A 86 -12.81 -24.54 7.40
CA SER A 86 -11.47 -24.52 7.98
C SER A 86 -10.46 -25.19 7.03
N ARG A 87 -10.76 -26.37 6.49
CA ARG A 87 -9.88 -27.01 5.50
C ARG A 87 -9.71 -26.21 4.21
N GLN A 88 -10.74 -25.54 3.69
CA GLN A 88 -10.57 -24.67 2.51
C GLN A 88 -9.75 -23.42 2.84
N LEU A 89 -9.97 -22.86 4.03
CA LEU A 89 -9.26 -21.70 4.52
C LEU A 89 -7.75 -21.98 4.59
N GLU A 90 -7.36 -23.05 5.30
CA GLU A 90 -5.96 -23.43 5.50
C GLU A 90 -5.27 -23.84 4.19
N ASN A 91 -5.93 -24.66 3.36
CA ASN A 91 -5.26 -25.28 2.22
C ASN A 91 -5.27 -24.42 0.95
N LYS A 92 -6.15 -23.42 0.85
CA LYS A 92 -6.33 -22.66 -0.39
C LYS A 92 -6.36 -21.16 -0.17
N ILE A 93 -7.22 -20.67 0.72
CA ILE A 93 -7.48 -19.23 0.83
C ILE A 93 -6.31 -18.51 1.50
N ILE A 94 -5.87 -18.97 2.67
CA ILE A 94 -4.73 -18.39 3.40
C ILE A 94 -3.47 -18.43 2.54
N PRO A 95 -3.06 -19.56 1.92
CA PRO A 95 -1.88 -19.58 1.05
C PRO A 95 -1.96 -18.58 -0.10
N ALA A 96 -3.13 -18.44 -0.73
CA ALA A 96 -3.33 -17.50 -1.82
C ALA A 96 -3.27 -16.03 -1.34
N LEU A 97 -3.82 -15.72 -0.16
CA LEU A 97 -3.72 -14.40 0.45
C LEU A 97 -2.29 -14.06 0.91
N THR A 98 -1.57 -15.03 1.49
CA THR A 98 -0.18 -14.86 1.89
C THR A 98 0.71 -14.57 0.69
N ARG A 99 0.45 -15.22 -0.46
CA ARG A 99 1.16 -14.96 -1.72
C ARG A 99 1.02 -13.50 -2.20
N ILE A 100 -0.10 -12.84 -1.90
CA ILE A 100 -0.35 -11.43 -2.26
C ILE A 100 0.02 -10.47 -1.12
N GLY A 101 0.69 -10.95 -0.07
CA GLY A 101 1.28 -10.12 0.98
C GLY A 101 0.53 -10.08 2.31
N PHE A 102 -0.55 -10.85 2.49
CA PHE A 102 -1.19 -10.97 3.80
C PHE A 102 -0.23 -11.59 4.82
N ASP A 103 -0.42 -11.20 6.08
CA ASP A 103 0.07 -11.98 7.20
C ASP A 103 -0.93 -13.13 7.46
N GLU A 104 -0.42 -14.33 7.74
CA GLU A 104 -1.26 -15.51 7.95
C GLU A 104 -2.22 -15.35 9.13
N SER A 105 -1.72 -14.85 10.26
CA SER A 105 -2.53 -14.63 11.46
C SER A 105 -3.61 -13.57 11.22
N PHE A 106 -3.27 -12.52 10.49
CA PHE A 106 -4.24 -11.50 10.10
C PHE A 106 -5.28 -12.04 9.13
N ALA A 107 -4.87 -12.81 8.12
CA ALA A 107 -5.79 -13.46 7.19
C ALA A 107 -6.78 -14.35 7.96
N ARG A 108 -6.29 -15.23 8.84
CA ARG A 108 -7.12 -16.10 9.69
C ARG A 108 -8.14 -15.30 10.50
N MET A 109 -7.70 -14.23 11.16
CA MET A 109 -8.58 -13.33 11.93
C MET A 109 -9.73 -12.78 11.07
N LEU A 110 -9.45 -12.30 9.85
CA LEU A 110 -10.51 -11.78 8.95
C LEU A 110 -11.61 -12.81 8.66
N PHE A 111 -11.26 -14.10 8.57
CA PHE A 111 -12.23 -15.17 8.37
C PHE A 111 -12.93 -15.60 9.65
N GLN A 112 -12.24 -15.60 10.78
CA GLN A 112 -12.87 -15.90 12.07
C GLN A 112 -13.93 -14.85 12.42
N THR A 113 -13.66 -13.56 12.23
CA THR A 113 -14.60 -12.50 12.62
C THR A 113 -15.94 -12.58 11.90
N ALA A 114 -15.93 -12.97 10.63
CA ALA A 114 -17.12 -13.16 9.82
C ALA A 114 -17.39 -14.64 9.52
N ALA A 115 -17.02 -15.54 10.45
CA ALA A 115 -17.07 -17.00 10.28
C ALA A 115 -18.42 -17.48 9.74
N SER A 116 -19.52 -17.07 10.38
CA SER A 116 -20.88 -17.45 10.00
C SER A 116 -21.20 -17.06 8.55
N SER A 117 -20.82 -15.86 8.13
CA SER A 117 -21.06 -15.36 6.78
C SER A 117 -20.15 -15.96 5.72
N TRP A 118 -18.92 -16.37 6.08
CA TRP A 118 -18.05 -17.13 5.16
C TRP A 118 -18.52 -18.57 4.98
N GLN A 119 -19.03 -19.19 6.04
CA GLN A 119 -19.57 -20.55 6.02
C GLN A 119 -20.84 -20.66 5.15
N ARG A 120 -21.59 -19.57 4.95
CA ARG A 120 -22.73 -19.55 4.02
C ARG A 120 -22.36 -19.80 2.56
N MET A 121 -21.08 -19.69 2.19
CA MET A 121 -20.58 -20.18 0.90
C MET A 121 -20.90 -21.67 0.69
N GLY A 122 -21.04 -22.44 1.78
CA GLY A 122 -21.34 -23.86 1.77
C GLY A 122 -20.17 -24.72 1.27
N PRO A 123 -20.20 -26.05 1.52
CA PRO A 123 -19.16 -26.95 1.06
C PRO A 123 -19.03 -26.88 -0.47
N LEU A 124 -17.84 -26.50 -0.92
CA LEU A 124 -17.45 -26.54 -2.33
C LEU A 124 -17.37 -28.01 -2.76
N THR A 125 -18.49 -28.60 -3.17
CA THR A 125 -18.39 -29.85 -3.92
C THR A 125 -17.61 -29.55 -5.21
N ASN A 126 -16.83 -30.50 -5.73
CA ASN A 126 -16.07 -30.30 -6.99
C ASN A 126 -16.97 -29.94 -8.20
N LYS A 127 -18.30 -30.03 -8.05
CA LYS A 127 -19.32 -29.60 -9.03
C LYS A 127 -20.00 -28.25 -8.69
N CYS A 128 -19.71 -27.65 -7.53
CA CYS A 128 -20.42 -26.48 -6.98
C CYS A 128 -19.59 -25.21 -6.80
N ILE A 129 -18.32 -25.15 -7.24
CA ILE A 129 -17.77 -23.82 -7.58
C ILE A 129 -18.45 -23.39 -8.88
N ARG A 130 -19.73 -23.03 -8.78
CA ARG A 130 -20.42 -22.27 -9.82
C ARG A 130 -19.74 -20.91 -9.80
N PHE A 131 -18.67 -20.81 -10.57
CA PHE A 131 -18.19 -19.51 -10.97
C PHE A 131 -19.38 -18.83 -11.60
N ASP A 132 -19.81 -17.72 -11.00
CA ASP A 132 -20.85 -16.90 -11.56
C ASP A 132 -20.43 -16.57 -13.01
N PRO A 133 -21.13 -17.11 -14.02
CA PRO A 133 -20.70 -16.94 -15.41
C PRO A 133 -20.67 -15.47 -15.82
N ASP A 134 -21.53 -14.66 -15.21
CA ASP A 134 -21.55 -13.22 -15.41
C ASP A 134 -20.32 -12.59 -14.77
N LEU A 135 -19.91 -13.02 -13.57
CA LEU A 135 -18.66 -12.57 -12.96
C LEU A 135 -17.44 -12.92 -13.82
N ILE A 136 -17.34 -14.15 -14.31
CA ILE A 136 -16.26 -14.59 -15.22
C ILE A 136 -16.23 -13.73 -16.49
N ARG A 137 -17.40 -13.57 -17.13
CA ARG A 137 -17.53 -12.77 -18.34
C ARG A 137 -17.12 -11.32 -18.09
N ASN A 138 -17.54 -10.76 -16.96
CA ASN A 138 -17.18 -9.40 -16.56
C ASN A 138 -15.67 -9.28 -16.29
N LEU A 139 -15.06 -10.24 -15.60
CA LEU A 139 -13.61 -10.25 -15.36
C LEU A 139 -12.83 -10.33 -16.68
N ASN A 140 -13.25 -11.18 -17.62
CA ASN A 140 -12.62 -11.29 -18.93
C ASN A 140 -12.78 -10.00 -19.74
N ALA A 141 -13.97 -9.40 -19.76
CA ALA A 141 -14.23 -8.14 -20.44
C ALA A 141 -13.37 -6.99 -19.86
N ILE A 142 -13.31 -6.88 -18.53
CA ILE A 142 -12.45 -5.87 -17.86
C ILE A 142 -10.99 -6.15 -18.21
N ARG A 143 -10.55 -7.41 -18.21
CA ARG A 143 -9.18 -7.79 -18.55
C ARG A 143 -8.85 -7.39 -19.98
N GLU A 144 -9.68 -7.75 -20.95
CA GLU A 144 -9.51 -7.39 -22.37
C GLU A 144 -9.42 -5.87 -22.54
N GLU A 145 -10.29 -5.13 -21.85
CA GLU A 145 -10.26 -3.68 -21.91
C GLU A 145 -8.99 -3.10 -21.29
N VAL A 146 -8.59 -3.54 -20.09
CA VAL A 146 -7.36 -3.10 -19.41
C VAL A 146 -6.14 -3.39 -20.26
N VAL A 147 -6.06 -4.58 -20.86
CA VAL A 147 -4.96 -4.97 -21.74
C VAL A 147 -4.96 -4.12 -23.01
N SER A 148 -6.12 -3.90 -23.64
CA SER A 148 -6.24 -3.07 -24.84
C SER A 148 -5.88 -1.60 -24.60
N LYS A 149 -6.10 -1.11 -23.37
CA LYS A 149 -5.88 0.29 -22.98
C LYS A 149 -4.57 0.54 -22.25
N ALA A 150 -3.71 -0.47 -22.08
CA ALA A 150 -2.49 -0.41 -21.27
C ALA A 150 -1.44 0.65 -21.70
N GLY A 151 -1.70 1.44 -22.76
CA GLY A 151 -0.89 2.61 -23.17
C GLY A 151 -1.63 3.96 -23.17
N SER A 152 -2.92 4.00 -22.83
CA SER A 152 -3.72 5.23 -22.76
C SER A 152 -4.01 5.55 -21.29
N LYS A 153 -3.78 6.80 -20.84
CA LYS A 153 -4.21 7.31 -19.52
C LYS A 153 -5.74 7.47 -19.50
N SER A 154 -6.46 6.38 -19.70
CA SER A 154 -7.91 6.31 -19.66
C SER A 154 -8.35 6.09 -18.22
N ASP A 155 -8.94 7.12 -17.59
CA ASP A 155 -9.71 7.01 -16.36
C ASP A 155 -10.90 6.07 -16.60
N THR A 156 -10.71 4.79 -16.33
CA THR A 156 -11.74 3.79 -16.62
C THR A 156 -12.47 3.41 -15.33
N PRO A 157 -13.79 3.64 -15.22
CA PRO A 157 -14.54 3.47 -13.99
C PRO A 157 -14.97 2.00 -13.81
N TRP A 158 -14.05 1.14 -13.36
CA TRP A 158 -14.41 -0.25 -13.02
C TRP A 158 -14.78 -0.38 -11.54
N ILE A 159 -16.07 -0.20 -11.27
CA ILE A 159 -16.73 -0.63 -10.03
C ILE A 159 -17.94 -1.49 -10.42
N ILE A 160 -17.78 -2.80 -10.59
CA ILE A 160 -18.91 -3.76 -10.50
C ILE A 160 -18.45 -5.11 -9.93
N LEU A 161 -17.44 -5.10 -9.07
CA LEU A 161 -17.19 -6.25 -8.19
C LEU A 161 -17.62 -5.79 -6.81
N PRO A 162 -18.36 -6.59 -6.02
CA PRO A 162 -18.86 -6.15 -4.73
C PRO A 162 -17.71 -6.08 -3.73
N ARG A 163 -16.83 -5.10 -3.89
CA ARG A 163 -15.80 -4.70 -2.93
C ARG A 163 -16.25 -3.49 -2.14
N VAL A 164 -17.31 -2.81 -2.58
CA VAL A 164 -17.85 -1.62 -1.92
C VAL A 164 -18.73 -2.05 -0.76
N TYR A 165 -18.36 -1.59 0.44
CA TYR A 165 -19.01 -1.94 1.70
C TYR A 165 -20.55 -1.94 1.66
N TYR A 166 -21.16 -0.85 1.20
CA TYR A 166 -22.63 -0.73 1.17
C TYR A 166 -23.29 -1.76 0.26
N TYR A 167 -22.65 -2.13 -0.85
CA TYR A 167 -23.20 -3.04 -1.85
C TYR A 167 -22.82 -4.50 -1.66
N LEU A 168 -21.98 -4.81 -0.67
CA LEU A 168 -21.67 -6.19 -0.30
C LEU A 168 -22.93 -6.93 0.13
N LYS A 169 -23.13 -8.13 -0.40
CA LYS A 169 -24.15 -9.08 0.03
C LYS A 169 -23.46 -10.35 0.54
N GLU A 170 -24.15 -11.07 1.41
CA GLU A 170 -23.56 -12.21 2.13
C GLU A 170 -23.33 -13.43 1.22
N ASP A 171 -24.19 -13.60 0.23
CA ASP A 171 -24.07 -14.61 -0.84
C ASP A 171 -22.85 -14.38 -1.74
N GLN A 172 -22.26 -13.18 -1.73
CA GLN A 172 -21.09 -12.84 -2.54
C GLN A 172 -19.76 -13.34 -1.97
N SER A 173 -19.76 -13.97 -0.79
CA SER A 173 -18.58 -14.65 -0.22
C SER A 173 -17.91 -15.61 -1.22
N ALA A 174 -18.70 -16.28 -2.06
CA ALA A 174 -18.21 -17.20 -3.09
C ALA A 174 -17.32 -16.54 -4.16
N TYR A 175 -17.40 -15.22 -4.34
CA TYR A 175 -16.60 -14.51 -5.34
C TYR A 175 -15.12 -14.44 -4.99
N LEU A 176 -14.76 -14.54 -3.71
CA LEU A 176 -13.36 -14.54 -3.29
C LEU A 176 -12.55 -15.65 -3.97
N LEU A 177 -13.10 -16.86 -4.02
CA LEU A 177 -12.44 -18.00 -4.66
C LEU A 177 -12.25 -17.79 -6.16
N CYS A 178 -13.20 -17.10 -6.79
CA CYS A 178 -13.09 -16.71 -8.19
C CYS A 178 -11.92 -15.75 -8.39
N TYR A 179 -11.82 -14.70 -7.57
CA TYR A 179 -10.72 -13.75 -7.64
C TYR A 179 -9.35 -14.39 -7.38
N LEU A 180 -9.25 -15.23 -6.35
CA LEU A 180 -7.98 -15.90 -6.03
C LEU A 180 -7.54 -16.84 -7.15
N LYS A 181 -8.48 -17.58 -7.76
CA LYS A 181 -8.18 -18.44 -8.91
C LYS A 181 -7.72 -17.63 -10.13
N TYR A 182 -8.42 -16.55 -10.46
CA TYR A 182 -8.04 -15.66 -11.56
C TYR A 182 -6.66 -15.07 -11.34
N LEU A 183 -6.39 -14.58 -10.13
CA LEU A 183 -5.12 -13.97 -9.78
C LEU A 183 -3.95 -14.95 -9.91
N ALA A 184 -4.15 -16.20 -9.51
CA ALA A 184 -3.12 -17.24 -9.59
C ALA A 184 -2.65 -17.50 -11.03
N SER A 185 -3.51 -17.26 -12.03
CA SER A 185 -3.23 -17.48 -13.44
C SER A 185 -3.00 -16.20 -14.25
N GLU A 186 -3.04 -15.00 -13.65
CA GLU A 186 -3.03 -13.75 -14.41
C GLU A 186 -1.62 -13.29 -14.81
N PRO A 187 -1.28 -13.26 -16.11
CA PRO A 187 0.01 -12.73 -16.58
C PRO A 187 0.05 -11.20 -16.67
N ALA A 188 -1.08 -10.52 -16.88
CA ALA A 188 -1.10 -9.08 -17.09
C ALA A 188 -0.94 -8.34 -15.75
N SER A 189 0.20 -7.67 -15.55
CA SER A 189 0.54 -6.96 -14.31
C SER A 189 -0.51 -5.92 -13.91
N GLU A 190 -1.03 -5.15 -14.86
CA GLU A 190 -2.05 -4.13 -14.58
C GLU A 190 -3.35 -4.73 -14.04
N PHE A 191 -3.83 -5.81 -14.67
CA PHE A 191 -5.05 -6.48 -14.22
C PHE A 191 -4.82 -7.21 -12.89
N ARG A 192 -3.64 -7.83 -12.71
CA ARG A 192 -3.23 -8.44 -11.45
C ARG A 192 -3.21 -7.42 -10.30
N ARG A 193 -2.68 -6.22 -10.53
CA ARG A 193 -2.71 -5.10 -9.58
C ARG A 193 -4.14 -4.72 -9.19
N ILE A 194 -5.02 -4.54 -10.19
CA ILE A 194 -6.44 -4.24 -9.97
C ILE A 194 -7.12 -5.34 -9.16
N LEU A 195 -6.89 -6.60 -9.50
CA LEU A 195 -7.50 -7.75 -8.86
C LEU A 195 -7.00 -7.92 -7.42
N THR A 196 -5.72 -7.71 -7.17
CA THR A 196 -5.15 -7.72 -5.82
C THR A 196 -5.79 -6.64 -4.94
N ARG A 197 -5.97 -5.43 -5.48
CA ARG A 197 -6.72 -4.36 -4.81
C ARG A 197 -8.16 -4.78 -4.49
N VAL A 198 -8.85 -5.41 -5.44
CA VAL A 198 -10.23 -5.90 -5.24
C VAL A 198 -10.25 -6.87 -4.07
N ILE A 199 -9.33 -7.83 -4.01
CA ILE A 199 -9.29 -8.86 -2.95
C ILE A 199 -9.04 -8.21 -1.59
N ILE A 200 -8.07 -7.31 -1.49
CA ILE A 200 -7.77 -6.54 -0.27
C ILE A 200 -9.01 -5.79 0.22
N GLU A 201 -9.64 -5.01 -0.67
CA GLU A 201 -10.84 -4.25 -0.31
C GLU A 201 -12.03 -5.16 0.03
N PHE A 202 -12.20 -6.26 -0.70
CA PHE A 202 -13.27 -7.24 -0.53
C PHE A 202 -13.19 -7.91 0.85
N VAL A 203 -12.06 -8.53 1.17
CA VAL A 203 -11.92 -9.30 2.43
C VAL A 203 -12.04 -8.38 3.63
N GLY A 204 -11.42 -7.19 3.60
CA GLY A 204 -11.55 -6.20 4.68
C GLY A 204 -12.98 -5.70 4.86
N ASN A 205 -13.68 -5.34 3.78
CA ASN A 205 -15.05 -4.86 3.88
C ASN A 205 -16.04 -5.97 4.26
N TYR A 206 -15.80 -7.20 3.83
CA TYR A 206 -16.62 -8.35 4.21
C TYR A 206 -16.49 -8.64 5.70
N ALA A 207 -15.26 -8.71 6.22
CA ALA A 207 -14.99 -8.89 7.64
C ALA A 207 -15.62 -7.78 8.50
N LEU A 208 -15.57 -6.52 8.03
CA LEU A 208 -16.19 -5.40 8.73
C LEU A 208 -17.72 -5.48 8.73
N LYS A 209 -18.33 -5.77 7.56
CA LYS A 209 -19.79 -5.75 7.38
C LYS A 209 -20.49 -6.90 8.09
N TYR A 210 -19.88 -8.07 8.03
CA TYR A 210 -20.46 -9.33 8.48
C TYR A 210 -19.82 -9.85 9.76
N ARG A 211 -19.18 -8.97 10.53
CA ARG A 211 -18.65 -9.33 11.84
C ARG A 211 -19.75 -9.90 12.74
N SER A 212 -19.42 -10.93 13.50
CA SER A 212 -20.32 -11.48 14.50
C SER A 212 -20.73 -10.41 15.53
N SER A 213 -21.99 -10.43 15.95
CA SER A 213 -22.52 -9.54 16.99
C SER A 213 -21.89 -9.80 18.36
N THR A 214 -21.25 -10.95 18.56
CA THR A 214 -20.51 -11.29 19.79
C THR A 214 -19.18 -10.55 19.92
N VAL A 215 -18.72 -9.89 18.86
CA VAL A 215 -17.45 -9.16 18.84
C VAL A 215 -17.68 -7.68 19.11
N SER A 216 -17.03 -7.13 20.13
CA SER A 216 -17.06 -5.69 20.41
C SER A 216 -16.53 -4.89 19.23
N GLY A 217 -17.33 -3.92 18.75
CA GLY A 217 -17.00 -3.10 17.58
C GLY A 217 -15.63 -2.42 17.68
N CYS A 218 -15.32 -1.80 18.82
CA CYS A 218 -14.06 -1.08 19.04
C CYS A 218 -12.81 -1.99 18.97
N ARG A 219 -12.92 -3.23 19.48
CA ARG A 219 -11.81 -4.20 19.44
C ARG A 219 -11.57 -4.71 18.02
N MET A 220 -12.64 -5.04 17.31
CA MET A 220 -12.53 -5.47 15.91
C MET A 220 -11.99 -4.37 15.02
N ASP A 221 -12.43 -3.13 15.23
CA ASP A 221 -11.95 -1.97 14.49
C ASP A 221 -10.43 -1.78 14.69
N SER A 222 -9.95 -1.99 15.92
CA SER A 222 -8.52 -1.98 16.23
C SER A 222 -7.76 -3.13 15.58
N ALA A 223 -8.27 -4.36 15.64
CA ALA A 223 -7.64 -5.51 15.02
C ALA A 223 -7.56 -5.36 13.49
N LEU A 224 -8.62 -4.87 12.85
CA LEU A 224 -8.64 -4.57 11.41
C LEU A 224 -7.62 -3.49 11.06
N PHE A 225 -7.66 -2.37 11.76
CA PHE A 225 -6.76 -1.25 11.49
C PHE A 225 -5.29 -1.69 11.60
N TYR A 226 -4.90 -2.27 12.74
CA TYR A 226 -3.52 -2.63 13.00
C TYR A 226 -3.05 -3.81 12.17
N GLY A 227 -3.93 -4.75 11.81
CA GLY A 227 -3.62 -5.82 10.87
C GLY A 227 -3.29 -5.28 9.46
N TYR A 228 -4.08 -4.35 8.94
CA TYR A 228 -3.77 -3.69 7.67
C TYR A 228 -2.55 -2.76 7.77
N ALA A 229 -2.32 -2.11 8.91
CA ALA A 229 -1.13 -1.28 9.13
C ALA A 229 0.14 -2.15 9.15
N ALA A 230 0.11 -3.30 9.83
CA ALA A 230 1.19 -4.27 9.81
C ALA A 230 1.46 -4.77 8.38
N MET A 231 0.41 -5.10 7.63
CA MET A 231 0.55 -5.44 6.21
C MET A 231 1.15 -4.29 5.40
N PHE A 232 0.74 -3.04 5.61
CA PHE A 232 1.32 -1.90 4.91
C PHE A 232 2.82 -1.82 5.14
N TRP A 233 3.28 -1.88 6.40
CA TRP A 233 4.69 -1.75 6.74
C TRP A 233 5.52 -2.93 6.19
N LYS A 234 5.00 -4.16 6.33
CA LYS A 234 5.59 -5.37 5.75
C LYS A 234 5.79 -5.22 4.25
N ASN A 235 4.72 -4.86 3.52
CA ASN A 235 4.72 -4.80 2.06
C ASN A 235 5.44 -3.56 1.51
N LEU A 236 5.53 -2.45 2.28
CA LEU A 236 6.34 -1.28 1.92
C LEU A 236 7.84 -1.60 2.03
N LYS A 237 8.22 -2.39 3.03
CA LYS A 237 9.61 -2.83 3.24
C LYS A 237 10.04 -3.87 2.20
N ASN A 238 9.20 -4.88 1.99
CA ASN A 238 9.44 -6.02 1.12
C ASN A 238 8.12 -6.38 0.41
N PRO A 239 7.93 -6.02 -0.87
CA PRO A 239 6.78 -6.49 -1.61
C PRO A 239 6.79 -8.02 -1.75
N PRO A 240 5.62 -8.67 -1.91
CA PRO A 240 5.56 -10.11 -2.11
C PRO A 240 6.23 -10.49 -3.43
N PRO A 241 6.94 -11.63 -3.51
CA PRO A 241 7.55 -12.08 -4.75
C PRO A 241 6.54 -12.22 -5.89
N GLY A 242 6.84 -11.60 -7.03
CA GLY A 242 5.95 -11.54 -8.20
C GLY A 242 4.89 -10.43 -8.16
N PHE A 243 4.88 -9.60 -7.11
CA PHE A 243 3.98 -8.46 -6.90
C PHE A 243 4.75 -7.15 -6.67
N GLU A 244 6.03 -7.09 -7.06
CA GLU A 244 6.90 -5.92 -6.92
C GLU A 244 6.31 -4.67 -7.59
N ASP A 245 5.68 -4.83 -8.76
CA ASP A 245 5.07 -3.75 -9.54
C ASP A 245 3.67 -3.34 -9.04
N ASP A 246 3.05 -4.16 -8.20
CA ASP A 246 1.63 -4.05 -7.87
C ASP A 246 1.39 -3.05 -6.72
N LEU A 247 2.44 -2.61 -6.02
CA LEU A 247 2.40 -1.63 -4.93
C LEU A 247 1.38 -1.98 -3.85
N ILE A 248 1.38 -3.24 -3.39
CA ILE A 248 0.42 -3.81 -2.44
C ILE A 248 0.16 -2.92 -1.21
N PHE A 249 1.23 -2.31 -0.67
CA PHE A 249 1.12 -1.38 0.47
C PHE A 249 0.15 -0.21 0.18
N ASN A 250 0.09 0.32 -1.05
CA ASN A 250 -0.85 1.37 -1.41
C ASN A 250 -2.31 0.91 -1.30
N HIS A 251 -2.60 -0.36 -1.59
CA HIS A 251 -3.93 -0.92 -1.45
C HIS A 251 -4.33 -1.04 0.03
N CYS A 252 -3.40 -1.45 0.90
CA CYS A 252 -3.61 -1.47 2.35
C CYS A 252 -3.89 -0.05 2.90
N LEU A 253 -3.05 0.93 2.56
CA LEU A 253 -3.23 2.31 2.99
C LEU A 253 -4.55 2.90 2.49
N ARG A 254 -4.91 2.64 1.22
CA ARG A 254 -6.18 3.07 0.66
C ARG A 254 -7.36 2.49 1.44
N TRP A 255 -7.33 1.19 1.74
CA TRP A 255 -8.38 0.56 2.53
C TRP A 255 -8.45 1.16 3.93
N ILE A 256 -7.32 1.37 4.61
CA ILE A 256 -7.28 2.02 5.94
C ILE A 256 -7.91 3.41 5.90
N LYS A 257 -7.64 4.22 4.87
CA LYS A 257 -8.26 5.54 4.73
C LYS A 257 -9.76 5.46 4.51
N LEU A 258 -10.24 4.48 3.74
CA LEU A 258 -11.67 4.24 3.56
C LEU A 258 -12.34 3.72 4.84
N PHE A 259 -11.66 2.88 5.58
CA PHE A 259 -12.05 2.44 6.92
C PHE A 259 -12.13 3.65 7.86
N HIS A 260 -11.15 4.55 7.79
CA HIS A 260 -11.11 5.76 8.60
C HIS A 260 -12.33 6.67 8.40
N CYS A 261 -12.80 6.82 7.18
CA CYS A 261 -14.00 7.60 6.90
C CYS A 261 -15.30 6.96 7.41
N ARG A 262 -15.29 5.68 7.82
CA ARG A 262 -16.50 4.92 8.21
C ARG A 262 -16.59 4.69 9.71
N CYS A 263 -15.47 4.62 10.41
CA CYS A 263 -15.43 4.48 11.85
C CYS A 263 -15.33 5.86 12.49
N THR A 264 -16.38 6.29 13.20
CA THR A 264 -16.45 7.62 13.85
C THR A 264 -15.51 7.76 15.03
N ASP A 265 -15.05 6.63 15.60
CA ASP A 265 -14.40 6.59 16.91
C ASP A 265 -12.91 6.21 16.83
N LEU A 266 -12.23 6.65 15.77
CA LEU A 266 -10.81 6.35 15.64
C LEU A 266 -9.99 7.20 16.60
N ASN A 267 -9.14 6.53 17.38
CA ASN A 267 -8.29 7.20 18.34
C ASN A 267 -7.19 8.02 17.63
N ALA A 268 -6.61 8.96 18.38
CA ALA A 268 -5.55 9.84 17.88
C ALA A 268 -4.33 9.05 17.37
N ASP A 269 -4.06 7.89 17.97
CA ASP A 269 -2.97 6.99 17.63
C ASP A 269 -3.13 6.36 16.23
N MET A 270 -4.33 5.93 15.86
CA MET A 270 -4.63 5.44 14.51
C MET A 270 -4.50 6.54 13.46
N THR A 271 -5.01 7.74 13.77
CA THR A 271 -4.84 8.91 12.88
C THR A 271 -3.38 9.25 12.67
N GLN A 272 -2.57 9.21 13.73
CA GLN A 272 -1.14 9.42 13.65
C GLN A 272 -0.44 8.32 12.83
N ASN A 273 -0.85 7.06 12.97
CA ASN A 273 -0.35 5.96 12.15
C ASN A 273 -0.63 6.18 10.66
N ILE A 274 -1.84 6.63 10.29
CA ILE A 274 -2.17 6.94 8.88
C ILE A 274 -1.22 8.01 8.34
N ARG A 275 -1.02 9.11 9.07
CA ARG A 275 -0.11 10.19 8.67
C ARG A 275 1.32 9.68 8.50
N GLN A 276 1.78 8.84 9.43
CA GLN A 276 3.09 8.22 9.35
C GLN A 276 3.21 7.30 8.12
N MET A 277 2.20 6.47 7.85
CA MET A 277 2.16 5.62 6.66
C MET A 277 2.22 6.43 5.37
N GLU A 278 1.46 7.54 5.29
CA GLU A 278 1.51 8.47 4.15
C GLU A 278 2.90 9.08 3.97
N ALA A 279 3.48 9.59 5.05
CA ALA A 279 4.82 10.18 5.03
C ALA A 279 5.87 9.14 4.58
N TYR A 280 5.82 7.90 5.06
CA TYR A 280 6.76 6.85 4.63
C TYR A 280 6.49 6.36 3.21
N ARG A 281 5.24 6.33 2.75
CA ARG A 281 4.90 6.09 1.34
C ARG A 281 5.52 7.15 0.45
N GLN A 282 5.32 8.43 0.77
CA GLN A 282 5.91 9.55 0.02
C GLN A 282 7.43 9.48 0.09
N LYS A 283 7.97 9.16 1.27
CA LYS A 283 9.39 8.94 1.44
C LYS A 283 9.86 7.86 0.46
N VAL A 284 9.32 6.65 0.47
CA VAL A 284 9.82 5.57 -0.42
C VAL A 284 9.55 5.85 -1.90
N MET A 285 8.37 6.34 -2.28
CA MET A 285 7.92 6.38 -3.69
C MET A 285 8.03 7.73 -4.39
N LEU A 286 7.88 8.84 -3.67
CA LEU A 286 7.95 10.19 -4.27
C LEU A 286 9.31 10.84 -4.04
N LEU A 287 10.23 10.10 -3.42
CA LEU A 287 11.59 10.50 -3.14
C LEU A 287 11.74 12.02 -2.85
N GLU A 288 10.96 12.55 -1.89
CA GLU A 288 11.07 13.94 -1.39
C GLU A 288 12.53 14.31 -1.07
N ASP A 289 12.84 15.59 -1.21
CA ASP A 289 14.14 16.28 -1.25
C ASP A 289 15.38 15.40 -0.90
N PRO A 290 16.34 15.21 -1.84
CA PRO A 290 17.54 14.39 -1.62
C PRO A 290 18.38 14.78 -0.41
N PHE A 291 18.24 16.01 0.06
CA PHE A 291 18.87 16.50 1.28
C PHE A 291 17.79 17.00 2.22
N PRO A 292 17.57 16.36 3.39
CA PRO A 292 16.98 17.12 4.48
C PRO A 292 17.87 18.34 4.70
N SER A 293 17.26 19.51 4.92
CA SER A 293 17.90 20.83 5.02
C SER A 293 18.89 20.98 6.18
N THR A 294 19.30 19.88 6.80
CA THR A 294 20.28 19.76 7.87
C THR A 294 21.64 19.40 7.29
N ASP A 295 22.60 20.34 7.36
CA ASP A 295 23.99 20.33 6.82
C ASP A 295 24.86 19.06 7.06
N ASN A 296 24.37 18.02 7.75
CA ASN A 296 25.15 16.84 8.14
C ASN A 296 24.50 15.48 7.85
N ASP A 297 23.29 15.43 7.30
CA ASP A 297 22.64 14.14 7.07
C ASP A 297 23.16 13.52 5.76
N GLU A 298 23.86 12.39 5.89
CA GLU A 298 24.21 11.56 4.73
C GLU A 298 22.94 11.17 3.97
N PRO A 299 22.96 11.14 2.62
CA PRO A 299 21.81 10.69 1.86
C PRO A 299 21.37 9.31 2.36
N ASP A 300 20.08 9.15 2.63
CA ASP A 300 19.48 7.90 3.14
C ASP A 300 19.48 6.85 2.01
N LEU A 301 20.64 6.33 1.63
CA LEU A 301 20.78 5.36 0.52
C LEU A 301 20.04 4.05 0.80
N GLY A 302 19.77 3.76 2.08
CA GLY A 302 18.89 2.65 2.48
C GLY A 302 17.47 2.80 1.91
N ARG A 303 17.01 4.05 1.72
CA ARG A 303 15.74 4.37 1.06
C ARG A 303 15.71 3.90 -0.39
N LEU A 304 16.76 4.20 -1.16
CA LEU A 304 16.83 3.83 -2.57
C LEU A 304 16.70 2.32 -2.76
N PHE A 305 17.38 1.55 -1.90
CA PHE A 305 17.29 0.09 -1.99
C PHE A 305 15.87 -0.43 -1.70
N VAL A 306 15.18 0.15 -0.69
CA VAL A 306 13.77 -0.17 -0.43
C VAL A 306 12.89 0.22 -1.62
N THR A 307 13.12 1.39 -2.22
CA THR A 307 12.40 1.85 -3.42
C THR A 307 12.58 0.87 -4.58
N LEU A 308 13.81 0.40 -4.84
CA LEU A 308 14.12 -0.53 -5.94
C LEU A 308 13.46 -1.90 -5.79
N ARG A 309 13.04 -2.29 -4.58
CA ARG A 309 12.24 -3.52 -4.39
C ARG A 309 10.85 -3.43 -5.03
N HIS A 310 10.33 -2.23 -5.24
CA HIS A 310 9.00 -1.98 -5.82
C HIS A 310 9.00 -1.92 -7.35
N GLY A 311 9.80 -2.78 -7.98
CA GLY A 311 9.68 -3.06 -9.41
C GLY A 311 9.95 -1.87 -10.33
N GLY A 312 9.20 -1.80 -11.43
CA GLY A 312 9.17 -0.70 -12.39
C GLY A 312 8.87 0.66 -11.75
N PRO A 313 7.76 0.82 -11.00
CA PRO A 313 7.44 2.09 -10.35
C PRO A 313 8.53 2.58 -9.39
N GLY A 314 9.13 1.66 -8.61
CA GLY A 314 10.25 1.97 -7.74
C GLY A 314 11.52 2.34 -8.50
N THR A 315 11.81 1.63 -9.59
CA THR A 315 12.94 1.93 -10.47
C THR A 315 12.83 3.32 -11.09
N GLU A 316 11.66 3.67 -11.60
CA GLU A 316 11.38 4.99 -12.19
C GLU A 316 11.54 6.08 -11.14
N ALA A 317 10.94 5.92 -9.95
CA ALA A 317 11.12 6.86 -8.85
C ALA A 317 12.61 7.04 -8.49
N ALA A 318 13.37 5.96 -8.37
CA ALA A 318 14.79 6.00 -8.03
C ALA A 318 15.62 6.72 -9.12
N ILE A 319 15.32 6.50 -10.40
CA ILE A 319 15.96 7.20 -11.52
C ILE A 319 15.65 8.70 -11.46
N ASP A 320 14.38 9.06 -11.30
CA ASP A 320 13.92 10.45 -11.21
C ASP A 320 14.58 11.18 -10.04
N PHE A 321 14.69 10.52 -8.89
CA PHE A 321 15.38 11.07 -7.73
C PHE A 321 16.86 11.33 -8.00
N MET A 322 17.55 10.37 -8.62
CA MET A 322 18.97 10.56 -8.96
C MET A 322 19.15 11.69 -9.99
N GLY A 323 18.22 11.83 -10.94
CA GLY A 323 18.20 12.95 -11.88
C GLY A 323 17.97 14.28 -11.17
N ASN A 324 16.94 14.37 -10.32
CA ASN A 324 16.62 15.57 -9.54
C ASN A 324 17.75 15.95 -8.57
N TRP A 325 18.43 14.96 -7.99
CA TRP A 325 19.57 15.18 -7.10
C TRP A 325 20.70 15.95 -7.80
N LEU A 326 20.97 15.65 -9.07
CA LEU A 326 21.93 16.41 -9.87
C LEU A 326 21.49 17.87 -10.01
N HIS A 327 20.20 18.11 -10.27
CA HIS A 327 19.67 19.45 -10.48
C HIS A 327 19.59 20.27 -9.18
N SER A 328 19.26 19.64 -8.04
CA SER A 328 18.97 20.31 -6.77
C SER A 328 20.19 20.68 -5.92
N SER A 329 21.37 20.12 -6.16
CA SER A 329 22.59 20.51 -5.42
C SER A 329 23.14 21.92 -5.76
N ARG A 330 22.27 22.86 -6.15
CA ARG A 330 22.57 24.28 -6.28
C ARG A 330 22.84 24.86 -4.90
N LYS A 331 24.14 25.02 -4.59
CA LYS A 331 24.71 25.72 -3.42
C LYS A 331 24.57 24.94 -2.11
N ASP A 332 25.46 23.97 -1.93
CA ASP A 332 25.81 23.55 -0.58
C ASP A 332 26.50 24.73 0.13
N SER A 333 25.91 25.21 1.22
CA SER A 333 26.42 26.31 2.08
C SER A 333 27.85 26.04 2.56
N ALA A 334 28.23 24.76 2.62
CA ALA A 334 29.53 24.28 3.09
C ALA A 334 30.65 24.32 2.04
N GLY A 335 30.39 24.76 0.80
CA GLY A 335 31.41 24.88 -0.24
C GLY A 335 32.02 23.56 -0.72
N ARG A 336 31.43 22.40 -0.35
CA ARG A 336 31.85 21.09 -0.84
C ARG A 336 31.49 20.96 -2.32
N SER A 337 32.45 20.54 -3.13
CA SER A 337 32.21 20.34 -4.56
C SER A 337 31.31 19.13 -4.78
N LEU A 338 30.23 19.31 -5.56
CA LEU A 338 29.36 18.24 -6.07
C LEU A 338 30.16 17.05 -6.63
N SER A 339 31.32 17.37 -7.23
CA SER A 339 32.22 16.41 -7.85
C SER A 339 32.80 15.37 -6.88
N ALA A 340 32.83 15.66 -5.59
CA ALA A 340 33.27 14.73 -4.55
C ALA A 340 32.11 13.96 -3.90
N LEU A 341 30.98 14.62 -3.64
CA LEU A 341 29.86 14.04 -2.91
C LEU A 341 29.13 12.95 -3.70
N LEU A 342 28.83 13.20 -4.97
CA LEU A 342 28.05 12.27 -5.78
C LEU A 342 28.76 10.92 -6.01
N PRO A 343 30.04 10.87 -6.44
CA PRO A 343 30.74 9.60 -6.59
C PRO A 343 30.88 8.84 -5.27
N ALA A 344 31.09 9.54 -4.15
CA ALA A 344 31.20 8.91 -2.83
C ALA A 344 29.87 8.25 -2.42
N ALA A 345 28.75 8.94 -2.62
CA ALA A 345 27.44 8.40 -2.28
C ALA A 345 26.99 7.30 -3.25
N LEU A 346 27.30 7.40 -4.55
CA LEU A 346 27.10 6.30 -5.50
C LEU A 346 27.94 5.07 -5.13
N ASN A 347 29.19 5.25 -4.72
CA ASN A 347 30.02 4.14 -4.23
C ASN A 347 29.39 3.45 -3.01
N LYS A 348 28.87 4.23 -2.05
CA LYS A 348 28.14 3.67 -0.89
C LYS A 348 26.87 2.91 -1.33
N LEU A 349 26.13 3.44 -2.31
CA LEU A 349 24.93 2.80 -2.85
C LEU A 349 25.30 1.48 -3.54
N PHE A 350 26.30 1.49 -4.42
CA PHE A 350 26.73 0.31 -5.17
C PHE A 350 27.34 -0.75 -4.26
N HIS A 351 28.06 -0.35 -3.21
CA HIS A 351 28.48 -1.26 -2.16
C HIS A 351 27.29 -1.93 -1.46
N THR A 352 26.26 -1.14 -1.10
CA THR A 352 25.02 -1.65 -0.50
C THR A 352 24.30 -2.62 -1.44
N ILE A 353 24.18 -2.27 -2.72
CA ILE A 353 23.60 -3.15 -3.74
C ILE A 353 24.42 -4.45 -3.83
N LYS A 354 25.74 -4.38 -3.93
CA LYS A 354 26.61 -5.56 -4.04
C LYS A 354 26.43 -6.54 -2.87
N ILE A 355 26.26 -6.01 -1.65
CA ILE A 355 26.04 -6.84 -0.46
C ILE A 355 24.64 -7.46 -0.45
N LYS A 356 23.60 -6.68 -0.76
CA LYS A 356 22.21 -7.11 -0.58
C LYS A 356 21.63 -7.85 -1.77
N LEU A 357 22.03 -7.52 -3.00
CA LEU A 357 21.45 -8.07 -4.21
C LEU A 357 21.45 -9.61 -4.30
N PRO A 358 22.50 -10.33 -3.84
CA PRO A 358 22.52 -11.80 -3.89
C PRO A 358 21.42 -12.49 -3.09
N ILE A 359 20.83 -11.80 -2.09
CA ILE A 359 19.75 -12.36 -1.25
C ILE A 359 18.35 -11.87 -1.67
N GLU A 360 18.25 -11.02 -2.70
CA GLU A 360 16.97 -10.51 -3.19
C GLU A 360 16.36 -11.40 -4.29
N SER A 361 15.05 -11.25 -4.54
CA SER A 361 14.34 -11.99 -5.58
C SER A 361 14.88 -11.66 -6.99
N PRO A 362 14.76 -12.60 -7.96
CA PRO A 362 15.16 -12.34 -9.36
C PRO A 362 14.53 -11.07 -9.96
N GLU A 363 13.30 -10.75 -9.58
CA GLU A 363 12.55 -9.58 -9.99
C GLU A 363 13.18 -8.29 -9.43
N VAL A 364 13.57 -8.28 -8.16
CA VAL A 364 14.31 -7.16 -7.57
C VAL A 364 15.67 -7.00 -8.24
N GLN A 365 16.36 -8.11 -8.55
CA GLN A 365 17.62 -8.07 -9.30
C GLN A 365 17.45 -7.44 -10.69
N LYS A 366 16.37 -7.77 -11.38
CA LYS A 366 15.99 -7.16 -12.66
C LYS A 366 15.70 -5.67 -12.51
N SER A 367 14.99 -5.25 -11.47
CA SER A 367 14.72 -3.83 -11.16
C SER A 367 16.02 -3.05 -10.93
N VAL A 368 16.96 -3.60 -10.16
CA VAL A 368 18.29 -2.99 -9.95
C VAL A 368 19.06 -2.86 -11.25
N ARG A 369 19.04 -3.87 -12.13
CA ARG A 369 19.67 -3.78 -13.46
C ARG A 369 19.01 -2.70 -14.31
N LYS A 370 17.67 -2.62 -14.33
CA LYS A 370 16.92 -1.56 -15.04
C LYS A 370 17.27 -0.18 -14.49
N PHE A 371 17.43 -0.04 -13.18
CA PHE A 371 17.89 1.19 -12.53
C PHE A 371 19.29 1.59 -12.98
N LEU A 372 20.26 0.66 -12.99
CA LEU A 372 21.63 0.96 -13.42
C LEU A 372 21.69 1.40 -14.89
N LEU A 373 20.92 0.73 -15.76
CA LEU A 373 20.81 1.12 -17.18
C LEU A 373 20.17 2.49 -17.33
N GLY A 374 19.04 2.76 -16.66
CA GLY A 374 18.39 4.06 -16.71
C GLY A 374 19.26 5.18 -16.14
N LEU A 375 20.03 4.89 -15.09
CA LEU A 375 21.01 5.82 -14.54
C LEU A 375 22.10 6.11 -15.58
N ARG A 376 22.68 5.09 -16.22
CA ARG A 376 23.66 5.24 -17.29
C ARG A 376 23.13 6.10 -18.43
N ASP A 377 21.92 5.81 -18.91
CA ASP A 377 21.31 6.51 -20.03
C ASP A 377 21.06 7.99 -19.70
N ASN A 378 20.58 8.28 -18.48
CA ASN A 378 20.44 9.66 -18.01
C ASN A 378 21.78 10.42 -18.03
N PHE A 379 22.87 9.79 -17.57
CA PHE A 379 24.22 10.41 -17.59
C PHE A 379 24.88 10.47 -18.97
N ALA A 380 24.55 9.53 -19.86
CA ALA A 380 25.08 9.48 -21.22
C ALA A 380 24.35 10.45 -22.16
N SER A 381 23.09 10.79 -21.86
CA SER A 381 22.33 11.73 -22.66
C SER A 381 22.96 13.13 -22.61
N ASP A 382 23.22 13.72 -23.79
CA ASP A 382 23.67 15.12 -23.91
C ASP A 382 22.63 16.13 -23.38
N GLY A 383 21.43 15.65 -23.06
CA GLY A 383 20.26 16.40 -22.62
C GLY A 383 20.19 16.70 -21.12
N ILE A 384 21.18 16.32 -20.29
CA ILE A 384 21.27 16.88 -18.94
C ILE A 384 21.39 18.39 -19.09
N ASP A 385 20.34 19.12 -18.71
CA ASP A 385 20.32 20.57 -18.79
C ASP A 385 21.47 21.15 -17.96
N LYS A 386 22.51 21.57 -18.68
CA LYS A 386 23.75 22.12 -18.11
C LYS A 386 23.51 23.44 -17.39
N SER A 387 22.37 24.10 -17.65
CA SER A 387 22.02 25.38 -17.02
C SER A 387 21.63 25.21 -15.53
N GLY A 388 21.17 24.01 -15.14
CA GLY A 388 20.76 23.71 -13.77
C GLY A 388 21.91 23.48 -12.80
N LEU A 389 23.05 23.00 -13.29
CA LEU A 389 24.15 22.57 -12.44
C LEU A 389 25.01 23.76 -12.01
N SER A 390 25.25 23.90 -10.69
CA SER A 390 26.20 24.87 -10.11
C SER A 390 27.66 24.42 -10.33
N ILE A 391 27.99 23.93 -11.53
CA ILE A 391 29.31 23.47 -11.88
C ILE A 391 30.05 24.62 -12.56
N LYS A 392 31.18 25.01 -11.96
CA LYS A 392 31.93 26.22 -12.35
C LYS A 392 32.61 26.09 -13.72
N SER A 393 32.82 24.86 -14.23
CA SER A 393 33.37 24.65 -15.58
C SER A 393 32.78 23.42 -16.30
N PRO A 394 32.60 23.47 -17.63
CA PRO A 394 32.19 22.31 -18.44
C PRO A 394 33.10 21.07 -18.25
N GLU A 395 34.38 21.28 -17.95
CA GLU A 395 35.36 20.23 -17.71
C GLU A 395 35.09 19.46 -16.41
N GLN A 396 34.75 20.16 -15.33
CA GLN A 396 34.36 19.53 -14.06
C GLN A 396 33.11 18.67 -14.26
N PHE A 397 32.14 19.14 -15.04
CA PHE A 397 30.95 18.34 -15.36
C PHE A 397 31.31 17.07 -16.13
N ARG A 398 32.09 17.19 -17.21
CA ARG A 398 32.58 16.03 -17.98
C ARG A 398 33.34 15.04 -17.11
N PHE A 399 34.18 15.53 -16.20
CA PHE A 399 34.91 14.68 -15.26
C PHE A 399 33.97 13.88 -14.34
N VAL A 400 32.97 14.55 -13.75
CA VAL A 400 31.99 13.89 -12.87
C VAL A 400 31.17 12.87 -13.64
N VAL A 401 30.63 13.24 -14.80
CA VAL A 401 29.86 12.34 -15.67
C VAL A 401 30.68 11.11 -16.03
N ARG A 402 31.93 11.28 -16.49
CA ARG A 402 32.81 10.16 -16.82
C ARG A 402 33.07 9.23 -15.63
N ARG A 403 33.25 9.81 -14.43
CA ARG A 403 33.45 9.04 -13.20
C ARG A 403 32.19 8.27 -12.82
N VAL A 404 31.02 8.89 -12.89
CA VAL A 404 29.74 8.24 -12.60
C VAL A 404 29.47 7.10 -13.58
N LEU A 405 29.62 7.34 -14.89
CA LEU A 405 29.48 6.32 -15.92
C LEU A 405 30.43 5.14 -15.66
N GLY A 406 31.69 5.41 -15.34
CA GLY A 406 32.65 4.36 -14.98
C GLY A 406 32.24 3.53 -13.74
N LEU A 407 31.63 4.17 -12.73
CA LEU A 407 31.10 3.45 -11.57
C LEU A 407 29.88 2.59 -11.94
N VAL A 408 28.97 3.12 -12.76
CA VAL A 408 27.76 2.42 -13.22
C VAL A 408 28.13 1.23 -14.11
N ASP A 409 29.03 1.42 -15.06
CA ASP A 409 29.51 0.36 -15.96
C ASP A 409 30.25 -0.73 -15.16
N GLY A 410 31.11 -0.33 -14.21
CA GLY A 410 31.80 -1.28 -13.33
C GLY A 410 30.84 -2.08 -12.45
N MET A 411 29.80 -1.43 -11.92
CA MET A 411 28.75 -2.11 -11.16
C MET A 411 27.95 -3.06 -12.06
N THR A 412 27.53 -2.60 -13.23
CA THR A 412 26.77 -3.40 -14.20
C THR A 412 27.53 -4.65 -14.63
N ALA A 413 28.82 -4.51 -14.92
CA ALA A 413 29.70 -5.64 -15.25
C ALA A 413 29.87 -6.62 -14.08
N SER A 414 29.87 -6.15 -12.84
CA SER A 414 29.93 -7.03 -11.66
C SER A 414 28.65 -7.81 -11.37
N LEU A 415 27.53 -7.42 -12.00
CA LEU A 415 26.22 -8.06 -11.86
C LEU A 415 25.83 -8.94 -13.05
N ALA A 416 26.60 -8.89 -14.14
CA ALA A 416 26.50 -9.77 -15.29
C ALA A 416 27.15 -11.11 -14.97
#